data_AF-A0A0E2BCY4-F1
#
_entry.id   AF-A0A0E2BCY4-F1
#
_cell.length_a   1.000
_cell.length_b   1.000
_cell.length_c   1.000
_cell.angle_alpha   90.00
_cell.angle_beta   90.00
_cell.angle_gamma   90.00
#
_symmetry.space_group_name_H-M   'P 1'
#
loop_
_entity.id
_entity.type
_entity.pdbx_description
1 polymer ?
#
loop_
_entity_poly.entity_id
_entity_poly.type
_entity_poly.pdbx_seq_one_letter_code
_entity_poly.pdbx_strand_id
1 'polypeptide(L)'
;MPLSAKDIYLSEASKGRPADIKAILERVVMCIHFGGEEPYDAERRAFLEERFVELKCESVDKDLRKIKKKYRHSKKHLRILGKAENVLPD
;
A
#
# COMPACT_ATOMS: atom_id res chain seq x y z
N MET A 1 -2.92 16.93 10.32
CA MET A 1 -2.75 15.47 10.50
C MET A 1 -2.13 14.90 9.23
N PRO A 2 -1.15 14.00 9.32
CA PRO A 2 -0.66 13.26 8.15
C PRO A 2 -1.80 12.41 7.56
N LEU A 3 -1.81 12.25 6.23
CA LEU A 3 -2.80 11.43 5.53
C LEU A 3 -2.57 9.95 5.85
N SER A 4 -3.65 9.19 6.10
CA SER A 4 -3.55 7.73 6.19
C SER A 4 -3.34 7.10 4.82
N ALA A 5 -2.92 5.83 4.77
CA ALA A 5 -2.82 5.08 3.52
C ALA A 5 -4.15 5.08 2.75
N LYS A 6 -5.28 4.91 3.47
CA LYS A 6 -6.62 4.92 2.89
C LYS A 6 -6.96 6.26 2.24
N ASP A 7 -6.61 7.38 2.88
CA ASP A 7 -6.85 8.71 2.32
C ASP A 7 -6.03 8.93 1.04
N ILE A 8 -4.79 8.44 1.01
CA ILE A 8 -3.94 8.50 -0.18
C ILE A 8 -4.62 7.72 -1.33
N TYR A 9 -5.05 6.48 -1.09
CA TYR A 9 -5.70 5.67 -2.12
C TYR A 9 -7.00 6.31 -2.64
N LEU A 10 -7.94 6.68 -1.76
CA LEU A 10 -9.22 7.25 -2.18
C LEU A 10 -9.04 8.54 -3.00
N SER A 11 -8.09 9.38 -2.60
CA SER A 11 -7.80 10.63 -3.31
C SER A 11 -7.18 10.41 -4.69
N GLU A 12 -6.51 9.28 -4.93
CA GLU A 12 -5.74 9.03 -6.15
C GLU A 12 -6.43 8.04 -7.10
N ALA A 13 -7.19 7.07 -6.58
CA ALA A 13 -7.95 6.10 -7.35
C ALA A 13 -9.00 6.76 -8.27
N SER A 14 -9.57 7.89 -7.84
CA SER A 14 -10.54 8.68 -8.59
C SER A 14 -9.93 9.56 -9.70
N LYS A 15 -8.59 9.71 -9.76
CA LYS A 15 -7.88 10.65 -10.65
C LYS A 15 -7.34 10.02 -11.94
N GLY A 16 -7.84 8.87 -12.36
CA GLY A 16 -7.41 8.20 -13.60
C GLY A 16 -5.91 7.86 -13.62
N ARG A 17 -5.39 7.35 -12.50
CA ARG A 17 -3.97 7.02 -12.37
C ARG A 17 -3.57 5.81 -13.21
N PRO A 18 -2.29 5.70 -13.61
CA PRO A 18 -1.76 4.46 -14.17
C PRO A 18 -2.12 3.26 -13.31
N ALA A 19 -2.46 2.14 -13.95
CA ALA A 19 -2.98 0.96 -13.28
C ALA A 19 -2.02 0.39 -12.24
N ASP A 20 -0.71 0.42 -12.49
CA ASP A 20 0.32 -0.03 -11.56
C ASP A 20 0.48 0.88 -10.34
N ILE A 21 0.29 2.20 -10.50
CA ILE A 21 0.20 3.13 -9.36
C ILE A 21 -1.04 2.82 -8.53
N LYS A 22 -2.21 2.60 -9.16
CA LYS A 22 -3.42 2.26 -8.42
C LYS A 22 -3.24 0.94 -7.63
N ALA A 23 -2.71 -0.09 -8.30
CA ALA A 23 -2.51 -1.41 -7.70
C ALA A 23 -1.53 -1.38 -6.52
N ILE A 24 -0.41 -0.65 -6.61
CA ILE A 24 0.53 -0.58 -5.48
C ILE A 24 -0.05 0.22 -4.31
N LEU A 25 -0.81 1.30 -4.57
CA LEU A 25 -1.46 2.08 -3.51
C LEU A 25 -2.52 1.25 -2.80
N GLU A 26 -3.36 0.52 -3.54
CA GLU A 26 -4.36 -0.39 -2.97
C GLU A 26 -3.71 -1.44 -2.08
N ARG A 27 -2.63 -2.06 -2.55
CA ARG A 27 -1.91 -3.09 -1.79
C ARG A 27 -1.27 -2.55 -0.52
N VAL A 28 -0.70 -1.34 -0.56
CA VAL A 28 -0.20 -0.66 0.65
C VAL A 28 -1.32 -0.45 1.66
N VAL A 29 -2.50 0.01 1.21
CA VAL A 29 -3.67 0.17 2.10
C VAL A 29 -4.07 -1.15 2.73
N MET A 30 -4.17 -2.22 1.94
CA MET A 30 -4.61 -3.52 2.46
C MET A 30 -3.59 -4.13 3.43
N CYS A 31 -2.28 -4.00 3.16
CA CYS A 31 -1.25 -4.48 4.09
C CYS A 31 -1.26 -3.70 5.41
N ILE A 32 -1.43 -2.37 5.37
CA ILE A 32 -1.55 -1.57 6.60
C ILE A 32 -2.86 -1.89 7.33
N HIS A 33 -3.96 -2.10 6.59
CA HIS A 33 -5.25 -2.44 7.18
C HIS A 33 -5.16 -3.74 7.97
N PHE A 34 -4.70 -4.83 7.36
CA PHE A 34 -4.60 -6.13 8.02
C PHE A 34 -3.46 -6.21 9.04
N GLY A 35 -2.35 -5.50 8.80
CA GLY A 35 -1.23 -5.50 9.76
C GLY A 35 -1.47 -4.70 11.04
N GLY A 36 -2.52 -3.87 11.06
CA GLY A 36 -3.01 -3.22 12.28
C GLY A 36 -4.03 -4.07 13.06
N GLU A 37 -4.32 -5.30 12.61
CA GLU A 37 -5.31 -6.16 13.26
C GLU A 37 -4.67 -7.22 14.15
N GLU A 38 -5.17 -7.32 15.39
CA GLU A 38 -4.82 -8.39 16.31
C GLU A 38 -5.78 -9.58 16.17
N PRO A 39 -5.28 -10.83 16.05
CA PRO A 39 -6.15 -11.99 15.97
C PRO A 39 -6.81 -12.27 17.33
N TYR A 40 -8.15 -12.23 17.37
CA TYR A 40 -8.93 -12.55 18.57
C TYR A 40 -9.21 -14.05 18.74
N ASP A 41 -9.11 -14.82 17.66
CA ASP A 41 -9.21 -16.28 17.66
C ASP A 41 -8.35 -16.92 16.55
N ALA A 42 -8.40 -18.25 16.48
CA ALA A 42 -7.62 -19.02 15.52
C ALA A 42 -8.09 -18.84 14.06
N GLU A 43 -9.38 -18.65 13.83
CA GLU A 43 -9.93 -18.40 12.50
C GLU A 43 -9.46 -17.06 11.97
N ARG A 44 -9.51 -16.01 12.81
CA ARG A 44 -9.01 -14.68 12.44
C ARG A 44 -7.52 -14.70 12.17
N ARG A 45 -6.73 -15.45 12.96
CA ARG A 45 -5.30 -15.62 12.71
C ARG A 45 -5.04 -16.21 11.34
N ALA A 46 -5.67 -17.34 11.01
CA ALA A 46 -5.49 -18.00 9.72
C ALA A 46 -5.90 -17.10 8.54
N PHE A 47 -7.00 -16.35 8.69
CA PHE A 47 -7.42 -15.36 7.71
C PHE A 47 -6.37 -14.27 7.49
N LEU A 48 -5.83 -13.67 8.57
CA LEU A 48 -4.83 -12.61 8.46
C LEU A 48 -3.54 -13.14 7.80
N GLU A 49 -3.08 -14.34 8.17
CA GLU A 49 -1.93 -15.00 7.54
C GLU A 49 -2.15 -15.20 6.03
N GLU A 50 -3.32 -15.69 5.63
CA GLU A 50 -3.68 -15.84 4.21
C GLU A 50 -3.65 -14.49 3.48
N ARG A 51 -4.27 -13.44 4.05
CA ARG A 51 -4.26 -12.10 3.45
C ARG A 51 -2.85 -11.56 3.26
N PHE A 52 -1.95 -11.76 4.23
CA PHE A 52 -0.56 -11.32 4.15
C PHE A 52 0.19 -11.99 2.99
N VAL A 53 -0.03 -13.29 2.79
CA VAL A 53 0.56 -14.07 1.70
C VAL A 53 -0.03 -13.65 0.34
N GLU A 54 -1.35 -13.58 0.22
CA GLU A 54 -2.04 -13.19 -1.02
C GLU A 54 -1.63 -11.79 -1.48
N LEU A 55 -1.55 -10.84 -0.55
CA LEU A 55 -1.16 -9.45 -0.81
C LEU A 55 0.36 -9.28 -0.93
N LYS A 56 1.17 -10.29 -0.62
CA LYS A 56 2.63 -10.23 -0.62
C LYS A 56 3.17 -9.07 0.23
N CYS A 57 2.59 -8.89 1.43
CA CYS A 57 2.90 -7.75 2.28
C CYS A 57 4.38 -7.68 2.69
N GLU A 58 5.07 -8.83 2.78
CA GLU A 58 6.52 -8.90 3.02
C GLU A 58 7.37 -8.15 1.97
N SER A 59 6.86 -7.98 0.75
CA SER A 59 7.60 -7.36 -0.36
C SER A 59 7.01 -6.03 -0.83
N VAL A 60 5.98 -5.51 -0.15
CA VAL A 60 5.20 -4.35 -0.62
C VAL A 60 6.07 -3.09 -0.70
N ASP A 61 7.01 -2.93 0.22
CA ASP A 61 7.97 -1.84 0.29
C ASP A 61 8.96 -1.85 -0.90
N LYS A 62 9.52 -3.02 -1.21
CA LYS A 62 10.45 -3.25 -2.31
C LYS A 62 9.76 -3.01 -3.64
N ASP A 63 8.53 -3.47 -3.78
CA ASP A 63 7.74 -3.27 -4.99
C ASP A 63 7.33 -1.81 -5.17
N LEU A 64 6.97 -1.10 -4.09
CA LEU A 64 6.73 0.34 -4.15
C LEU A 64 7.97 1.10 -4.61
N ARG A 65 9.16 0.75 -4.10
CA ARG A 65 10.43 1.33 -4.57
C ARG A 65 10.70 1.05 -6.05
N LYS A 66 10.34 -0.14 -6.56
CA LYS A 66 10.43 -0.44 -8.01
C LYS A 66 9.51 0.48 -8.83
N ILE A 67 8.26 0.68 -8.40
CA ILE A 67 7.32 1.58 -9.08
C ILE A 67 7.83 3.03 -9.01
N LYS A 68 8.38 3.49 -7.88
CA LYS A 68 9.03 4.81 -7.79
C LYS A 68 10.16 4.97 -8.81
N LYS A 69 11.01 3.95 -8.98
CA LYS A 69 12.09 3.96 -9.98
C LYS A 69 11.56 4.03 -11.41
N LYS A 70 10.45 3.33 -11.71
CA LYS A 70 9.74 3.42 -13.00
C LYS A 70 9.26 4.84 -13.29
N TYR A 71 8.72 5.53 -12.28
CA TYR A 71 8.17 6.89 -12.40
C TYR A 71 9.15 8.01 -12.04
N ARG A 72 10.48 7.76 -11.99
CA ARG A 72 11.49 8.71 -11.50
C ARG A 72 11.51 10.09 -12.18
N HIS A 73 11.04 10.17 -13.42
CA HIS A 73 10.99 11.41 -14.20
C HIS A 73 9.66 12.17 -14.06
N SER A 74 8.70 11.64 -13.31
CA SER A 74 7.40 12.28 -13.09
C SER A 74 7.28 12.76 -11.65
N LYS A 75 7.54 14.06 -11.42
CA LYS A 75 7.38 14.71 -10.11
C LYS A 75 5.98 14.47 -9.51
N LYS A 76 4.94 14.49 -10.35
CA LYS A 76 3.54 14.23 -9.96
C LYS A 76 3.38 12.83 -9.35
N HIS A 77 3.90 11.80 -10.01
CA HIS A 77 3.77 10.42 -9.55
C HIS A 77 4.69 10.11 -8.37
N LEU A 78 5.93 10.61 -8.39
CA LEU A 78 6.85 10.46 -7.26
C LEU A 78 6.31 11.04 -5.96
N ARG A 79 5.64 12.20 -6.01
CA ARG A 79 5.03 12.80 -4.82
C ARG A 79 3.99 11.86 -4.17
N ILE A 80 3.23 11.14 -4.97
CA ILE A 80 2.18 10.23 -4.48
C ILE A 80 2.81 8.94 -3.94
N LEU A 81 3.74 8.36 -4.69
CA LEU A 81 4.42 7.14 -4.30
C LEU A 81 5.30 7.36 -3.05
N GLY A 82 5.87 8.55 -2.86
CA GLY A 82 6.59 8.92 -1.65
C GLY A 82 5.67 9.04 -0.43
N LYS A 83 4.46 9.58 -0.59
CA LYS A 83 3.47 9.57 0.51
C LYS A 83 3.10 8.15 0.92
N ALA A 84 2.93 7.24 -0.04
CA ALA A 84 2.61 5.85 0.23
C ALA A 84 3.77 5.10 0.93
N GLU A 85 5.01 5.47 0.65
CA GLU A 85 6.19 4.89 1.30
C GLU A 85 6.28 5.34 2.76
N ASN A 86 6.02 6.62 3.04
CA ASN A 86 6.09 7.18 4.40
C ASN A 86 5.02 6.65 5.37
N VAL A 87 4.02 5.91 4.89
CA VAL A 87 2.98 5.30 5.73
C VAL A 87 3.18 3.81 5.93
N LEU A 88 4.14 3.19 5.23
CA LEU A 88 4.52 1.82 5.52
C LEU A 88 5.26 1.76 6.86
N PRO A 89 5.03 0.72 7.67
CA PRO A 89 5.85 0.47 8.86
C PRO A 89 7.30 0.18 8.44
N ASP A 90 8.25 0.55 9.32
CA ASP A 90 9.69 0.30 9.13
C ASP A 90 10.03 -1.19 9.08
#